data_AF-A0A0K2D2U0-F1
#
_entry.id   AF-A0A0K2D2U0-F1
#
_cell.length_a   1.000
_cell.length_b   1.000
_cell.length_c   1.000
_cell.angle_alpha   90.00
_cell.angle_beta   90.00
_cell.angle_gamma   90.00
#
_symmetry.space_group_name_H-M   'P 1'
#
loop_
_entity.id
_entity.type
_entity.pdbx_description
1 polymer ?
#
loop_
_entity_poly.entity_id
_entity_poly.type
_entity_poly.pdbx_seq_one_letter_code
_entity_poly.pdbx_strand_id
1 'polypeptide(L)' 'WFDAKATNELDPNGPCQIVTKHNCTDERLGAYDDVNEAVNKYSHGALERVTLYSIMEDPMTSCGC' A
#
# COMPACT_ATOMS: atom_id res chain seq x y z
N TRP A 1 -2.74 -5.38 -10.61
CA TRP A 1 -2.23 -4.01 -10.91
C TRP A 1 -3.05 -3.35 -12.01
N PHE A 2 -3.19 -3.98 -13.20
CA PHE A 2 -4.01 -3.42 -14.29
C PHE A 2 -5.49 -3.21 -13.91
N ASP A 3 -6.11 -4.15 -13.21
CA ASP A 3 -7.51 -3.98 -12.78
C ASP A 3 -7.67 -2.80 -11.82
N ALA A 4 -6.82 -2.70 -10.79
CA ALA A 4 -6.84 -1.57 -9.85
C ALA A 4 -6.61 -0.21 -10.56
N LYS A 5 -5.73 -0.18 -11.57
CA LYS A 5 -5.53 1.00 -12.40
C LYS A 5 -6.81 1.36 -13.17
N ALA A 6 -7.41 0.39 -13.87
CA ALA A 6 -8.65 0.61 -14.59
C ALA A 6 -9.80 1.04 -13.66
N THR A 7 -9.90 0.47 -12.46
CA THR A 7 -10.88 0.87 -11.44
C THR A 7 -10.71 2.33 -11.02
N ASN A 8 -9.47 2.80 -10.81
CA ASN A 8 -9.22 4.21 -10.50
C ASN A 8 -9.52 5.15 -11.68
N GLU A 9 -9.23 4.71 -12.92
CA GLU A 9 -9.58 5.47 -14.13
C GLU A 9 -11.10 5.57 -14.36
N LEU A 10 -11.86 4.56 -13.93
CA LEU A 10 -13.34 4.57 -13.96
C LEU A 10 -13.95 5.47 -12.89
N ASP A 11 -13.44 5.41 -11.65
CA ASP A 11 -13.86 6.28 -10.55
C ASP A 11 -12.65 6.70 -9.68
N PRO A 12 -12.17 7.95 -9.81
CA PRO A 12 -11.06 8.47 -9.02
C PRO A 12 -11.34 8.52 -7.51
N ASN A 13 -12.60 8.59 -7.08
CA ASN A 13 -12.98 8.59 -5.66
C ASN A 13 -13.35 7.18 -5.15
N GLY A 14 -13.16 6.16 -5.99
CA GLY A 14 -13.48 4.77 -5.69
C GLY A 14 -12.45 4.09 -4.76
N PRO A 15 -12.52 2.75 -4.64
CA PRO A 15 -11.71 2.01 -3.67
C PRO A 15 -10.23 1.87 -4.05
N CYS A 16 -9.88 2.03 -5.33
CA CYS A 16 -8.49 1.93 -5.79
C CYS A 16 -7.89 3.33 -5.94
N GLN A 17 -6.78 3.57 -5.24
CA GLN A 17 -6.10 4.85 -5.19
C GLN A 17 -4.65 4.73 -5.68
N ILE A 18 -4.12 5.80 -6.24
CA ILE A 18 -2.72 5.85 -6.70
C ILE A 18 -1.80 6.02 -5.49
N VAL A 19 -0.80 5.14 -5.39
CA VAL A 19 0.28 5.23 -4.39
C VAL A 19 1.60 5.22 -5.14
N THR A 20 2.42 6.25 -4.93
CA THR A 20 3.75 6.36 -5.54
C THR A 20 4.76 5.48 -4.82
N LYS A 21 5.91 5.25 -5.47
CA LYS A 21 7.03 4.48 -4.91
C LYS A 21 8.35 5.25 -5.07
N HIS A 22 8.38 6.52 -4.66
CA HIS A 22 9.56 7.37 -4.85
C HIS A 22 10.54 7.24 -3.69
N ASN A 23 10.04 7.28 -2.45
CA ASN A 23 10.89 7.29 -1.24
C ASN A 23 11.15 5.86 -0.75
N CYS A 24 12.00 5.09 -1.44
CA CYS A 24 12.39 3.76 -0.98
C CYS A 24 13.35 3.85 0.21
N THR A 25 13.01 3.16 1.30
CA THR A 25 13.84 3.11 2.52
C THR A 25 14.62 1.81 2.64
N ASP A 26 14.07 0.70 2.12
CA ASP A 26 14.74 -0.60 2.04
C ASP A 26 14.22 -1.37 0.82
N GLU A 27 15.06 -1.54 -0.20
CA GLU A 27 14.69 -2.26 -1.43
C GLU A 27 14.48 -3.77 -1.22
N ARG A 28 15.20 -4.38 -0.29
CA ARG A 28 15.13 -5.83 -0.01
C ARG A 28 13.79 -6.18 0.64
N LEU A 29 13.34 -5.36 1.58
CA LEU A 29 12.04 -5.50 2.22
C LEU A 29 10.90 -4.95 1.34
N GLY A 30 11.24 -4.08 0.39
CA GLY A 30 10.25 -3.34 -0.38
C GLY A 30 9.52 -2.31 0.49
N ALA A 31 10.26 -1.63 1.37
CA ALA A 31 9.75 -0.57 2.23
C ALA A 31 9.87 0.80 1.54
N TYR A 32 8.78 1.57 1.60
CA TYR A 32 8.66 2.90 1.00
C TYR A 32 7.85 3.82 1.92
N ASP A 33 8.29 5.06 2.10
CA ASP A 33 7.58 6.02 2.95
C ASP A 33 6.21 6.39 2.36
N ASP A 34 6.13 6.59 1.03
CA ASP A 34 4.87 6.86 0.31
C ASP A 34 3.81 5.77 0.56
N VAL A 35 4.26 4.51 0.65
CA VAL A 35 3.38 3.36 0.89
C VAL A 35 2.94 3.34 2.35
N ASN A 36 3.85 3.61 3.28
CA ASN A 36 3.53 3.70 4.71
C ASN A 36 2.52 4.83 4.99
N GLU A 37 2.68 6.00 4.36
CA GLU A 37 1.74 7.11 4.45
C GLU A 37 0.34 6.71 3.95
N ALA A 38 0.28 6.05 2.78
CA ALA A 38 -0.99 5.56 2.23
C ALA A 38 -1.66 4.52 3.15
N VAL A 39 -0.89 3.56 3.67
CA VAL A 39 -1.40 2.55 4.60
C VAL A 39 -1.92 3.20 5.87
N ASN A 40 -1.19 4.14 6.46
CA ASN A 40 -1.63 4.86 7.64
C ASN A 40 -2.93 5.62 7.40
N LYS A 41 -3.00 6.36 6.30
CA LYS A 41 -4.19 7.12 5.90
C LYS A 41 -5.41 6.21 5.71
N TYR A 42 -5.29 5.17 4.89
CA TYR A 42 -6.44 4.34 4.49
C TYR A 42 -6.82 3.27 5.51
N SER A 43 -5.94 2.94 6.46
CA SER A 43 -6.27 2.12 7.64
C SER A 43 -6.83 2.95 8.80
N HIS A 44 -6.99 4.27 8.63
CA HIS A 44 -7.38 5.21 9.70
C HIS A 44 -6.45 5.15 10.92
N GLY A 45 -5.15 5.04 10.68
CA GLY A 45 -4.13 4.98 11.72
C GLY A 45 -3.97 3.62 12.40
N ALA A 46 -4.69 2.59 11.97
CA ALA A 46 -4.55 1.25 12.55
C ALA A 46 -3.23 0.57 12.20
N LEU A 47 -2.63 0.93 11.05
CA LEU A 47 -1.34 0.43 10.58
C LEU A 47 -0.41 1.62 10.29
N GLU A 48 0.86 1.49 10.64
CA GLU A 48 1.86 2.53 10.37
C GLU A 48 2.79 2.17 9.22
N ARG A 49 3.04 0.87 9.01
CA ARG A 49 4.06 0.35 8.10
C ARG A 49 3.61 -0.92 7.40
N VAL A 50 4.16 -1.15 6.22
CA VAL A 50 4.09 -2.45 5.54
C VAL A 50 5.37 -2.70 4.75
N THR A 51 5.85 -3.94 4.73
CA THR A 51 6.87 -4.37 3.77
C THR A 51 6.23 -5.20 2.67
N LEU A 52 6.67 -4.96 1.43
CA LEU A 52 6.06 -5.60 0.26
C LEU A 52 6.63 -7.01 0.00
N TYR A 53 7.81 -7.32 0.53
CA TYR A 53 8.57 -8.53 0.19
C TYR A 53 8.96 -9.40 1.40
N SER A 54 8.47 -9.08 2.62
CA SER A 54 8.71 -9.90 3.81
C SER A 54 7.41 -10.36 4.44
N ILE A 55 7.37 -11.64 4.83
CA ILE A 55 6.31 -12.19 5.69
C ILE A 55 6.65 -12.03 7.18
N MET A 56 7.93 -11.77 7.50
CA MET A 56 8.45 -11.80 8.87
C MET A 56 8.47 -10.43 9.54
N GLU A 57 8.44 -9.35 8.75
CA GLU A 57 8.59 -7.98 9.22
C GLU A 57 7.51 -7.11 8.59
N ASP A 58 6.62 -6.54 9.41
CA ASP A 58 5.48 -5.71 9.00
C ASP A 58 4.73 -6.27 7.76
N PRO A 59 4.23 -7.53 7.79
CA PRO A 59 3.56 -8.14 6.65
C PRO A 59 2.21 -7.46 6.37
N MET A 60 1.76 -7.56 5.12
CA MET A 60 0.42 -7.11 4.74
C MET A 60 -0.67 -7.89 5.50
N THR A 61 -1.69 -7.19 5.98
CA THR A 61 -2.84 -7.77 6.67
C THR A 61 -3.82 -8.46 5.70
N SER A 62 -4.69 -9.33 6.22
CA SER A 62 -5.76 -9.98 5.46
C SER A 62 -7.15 -9.54 5.93
N CYS A 63 -8.13 -9.53 5.02
CA CYS A 63 -9.52 -9.19 5.29
C CYS A 63 -10.44 -10.42 5.53
N GLY A 64 -10.05 -11.61 5.06
CA GLY A 64 -10.79 -12.87 5.27
C GLY A 64 -11.52 -13.47 4.07
N CYS A 65 -11.23 -13.01 2.84
CA CYS A 65 -11.68 -13.64 1.59
C CYS A 65 -10.67 -14.61 1.00
#